data_AF-A0A6L7MJM5-F1
#
_entry.id   AF-A0A6L7MJM5-F1
#
_cell.length_a   1.000
_cell.length_b   1.000
_cell.length_c   1.000
_cell.angle_alpha   90.00
_cell.angle_beta   90.00
_cell.angle_gamma   90.00
#
_symmetry.space_group_name_H-M   'P 1'
#
loop_
_entity.id
_entity.type
_entity.pdbx_description
1 polymer ?
#
loop_
_entity_poly.entity_id
_entity_poly.type
_entity_poly.pdbx_seq_one_letter_code
_entity_poly.pdbx_strand_id
1 'polypeptide(L)'
;MKSRQVGFVLMALIAVGIAGLLFRVFAAGSDEVILEGLVQVSPQASDRVLVEGNGFTTELQRLGDSEQGAWFVDDQPVFEPWLQQFWQGVDDLYDAQLISTNPANHERMGVVQGDAIEMSFFQDRRSLQEKFIVGVWKPAARLCYVRRAGHDETYGIPCPGGNIFDPDPDRWKNPVVASIQPNEIAEIQYTYRDEQFLLRPNEEGEWFVTGADGTESPAMPFALNGILGTLQLVIASGFEDEEVADTLNFTTPDATVRVITREDAPTPGTRLRFLQRDDRSFYLKIPTTSTVYIVEAQRVAPLLLRMSDVAEPQPEN
;
A
#
# COMPACT_ATOMS: atom_id res chain seq x y z
N MET A 1 9.03 -13.77 -73.87
CA MET A 1 8.51 -12.42 -73.47
C MET A 1 9.69 -11.52 -73.16
N LYS A 2 9.73 -10.29 -73.68
CA LYS A 2 10.91 -9.41 -73.60
C LYS A 2 11.13 -9.00 -72.13
N SER A 3 12.36 -9.18 -71.62
CA SER A 3 12.79 -8.88 -70.23
C SER A 3 12.25 -7.56 -69.65
N ARG A 4 12.08 -6.53 -70.50
CA ARG A 4 11.46 -5.24 -70.13
C ARG A 4 10.00 -5.35 -69.66
N GLN A 5 9.17 -6.20 -70.28
CA GLN A 5 7.77 -6.36 -69.89
C GLN A 5 7.62 -7.06 -68.53
N VAL A 6 8.53 -7.99 -68.21
CA VAL A 6 8.56 -8.64 -66.90
C VAL A 6 8.94 -7.64 -65.80
N GLY A 7 9.89 -6.74 -66.07
CA GLY A 7 10.27 -5.67 -65.13
C GLY A 7 9.13 -4.71 -64.82
N PHE A 8 8.34 -4.30 -65.82
CA PHE A 8 7.18 -3.42 -65.60
C PHE A 8 6.07 -4.10 -64.79
N VAL A 9 5.81 -5.38 -65.05
CA VAL A 9 4.82 -6.15 -64.28
C VAL A 9 5.25 -6.33 -62.83
N LEU A 10 6.55 -6.59 -62.58
CA LEU A 10 7.06 -6.72 -61.22
C LEU A 10 6.97 -5.40 -60.44
N MET A 11 7.32 -4.27 -61.08
CA MET A 11 7.21 -2.95 -60.44
C MET A 11 5.76 -2.56 -60.15
N ALA A 12 4.81 -2.91 -61.04
CA ALA A 12 3.39 -2.68 -60.79
C ALA A 12 2.88 -3.52 -59.61
N LEU A 13 3.28 -4.79 -59.49
CA LEU A 13 2.91 -5.65 -58.37
C LEU A 13 3.51 -5.18 -57.04
N ILE A 14 4.76 -4.72 -57.05
CA ILE A 14 5.40 -4.13 -55.86
C ILE A 14 4.68 -2.84 -55.47
N ALA A 15 4.35 -1.96 -56.42
CA ALA A 15 3.63 -0.72 -56.15
C ALA A 15 2.23 -0.98 -55.59
N VAL A 16 1.50 -1.97 -56.13
CA VAL A 16 0.19 -2.39 -55.60
C VAL A 16 0.34 -3.01 -54.22
N GLY A 17 1.39 -3.81 -54.00
CA GLY A 17 1.70 -4.39 -52.68
C GLY A 17 1.99 -3.32 -51.63
N ILE A 18 2.82 -2.32 -51.96
CA ILE A 18 3.14 -1.19 -51.09
C ILE A 18 1.92 -0.30 -50.87
N ALA A 19 1.15 0.00 -51.92
CA ALA A 19 -0.09 0.77 -51.80
C ALA A 19 -1.13 0.05 -50.94
N GLY A 20 -1.23 -1.29 -51.07
CA GLY A 20 -2.08 -2.11 -50.20
C GLY A 20 -1.60 -2.14 -48.75
N LEU A 21 -0.28 -2.15 -48.52
CA LEU A 21 0.31 -2.09 -47.18
C LEU A 21 0.11 -0.72 -46.52
N LEU A 22 0.33 0.36 -47.28
CA LEU A 22 0.07 1.74 -46.84
C LEU A 22 -1.42 1.95 -46.61
N PHE A 23 -2.30 1.49 -47.50
CA PHE A 23 -3.74 1.55 -47.30
C PHE A 23 -4.16 0.75 -46.06
N ARG A 24 -3.55 -0.41 -45.79
CA ARG A 24 -3.83 -1.17 -44.56
C ARG A 24 -3.33 -0.47 -43.30
N VAL A 25 -2.23 0.28 -43.36
CA VAL A 25 -1.73 1.10 -42.23
C VAL A 25 -2.58 2.35 -42.02
N PHE A 26 -3.09 2.98 -43.09
CA PHE A 26 -3.97 4.14 -43.01
C PHE A 26 -5.44 3.76 -42.70
N ALA A 27 -5.91 2.59 -43.14
CA ALA A 27 -7.22 2.04 -42.81
C ALA A 27 -7.22 1.30 -41.46
N ALA A 28 -6.07 0.83 -41.01
CA ALA A 28 -5.77 0.58 -39.59
C ALA A 28 -5.22 1.86 -38.94
N GLY A 29 -5.72 3.02 -39.36
CA GLY A 29 -5.78 4.16 -38.46
C GLY A 29 -6.39 3.62 -37.17
N SER A 30 -5.62 3.72 -36.11
CA SER A 30 -6.02 3.31 -34.78
C SER A 30 -7.23 4.15 -34.39
N ASP A 31 -8.42 3.70 -34.75
CA ASP A 31 -9.61 3.93 -33.96
C ASP A 31 -9.39 3.15 -32.66
N GLU A 32 -8.39 3.56 -31.87
CA GLU A 32 -8.36 3.24 -30.45
C GLU A 32 -9.61 3.93 -29.91
N VAL A 33 -10.69 3.17 -29.82
CA VAL A 33 -11.92 3.60 -29.19
C VAL A 33 -11.60 3.70 -27.71
N ILE A 34 -11.15 4.89 -27.32
CA ILE A 34 -10.93 5.28 -25.94
C ILE A 34 -12.28 5.49 -25.25
N LEU A 35 -12.27 5.43 -23.93
CA LEU A 35 -13.46 5.66 -23.14
C LEU A 35 -13.86 7.15 -23.18
N GLU A 36 -14.83 7.50 -24.02
CA GLU A 36 -15.28 8.88 -24.22
C GLU A 36 -16.46 9.28 -23.29
N GLY A 37 -16.63 10.59 -23.08
CA GLY A 37 -17.80 11.14 -22.37
C GLY A 37 -17.79 10.90 -20.86
N LEU A 38 -16.61 10.73 -20.27
CA LEU A 38 -16.40 10.67 -18.83
C LEU A 38 -16.49 12.06 -18.21
N VAL A 39 -17.15 12.15 -17.05
CA VAL A 39 -16.93 13.29 -16.16
C VAL A 39 -15.53 13.15 -15.57
N GLN A 40 -14.71 14.20 -15.68
CA GLN A 40 -13.35 14.16 -15.16
C GLN A 40 -13.38 14.10 -13.62
N VAL A 41 -13.14 12.91 -13.07
CA VAL A 41 -12.86 12.65 -11.66
C VAL A 41 -11.37 12.72 -11.41
N SER A 42 -11.00 13.27 -10.26
CA SER A 42 -9.61 13.48 -9.86
C SER A 42 -9.52 13.66 -8.34
N PRO A 43 -8.32 13.57 -7.75
CA PRO A 43 -8.16 13.87 -6.33
C PRO A 43 -8.67 15.27 -5.96
N GLN A 44 -8.64 16.23 -6.90
CA GLN A 44 -9.07 17.61 -6.70
C GLN A 44 -10.58 17.78 -6.89
N ALA A 45 -11.18 17.08 -7.86
CA ALA A 45 -12.59 17.18 -8.21
C ALA A 45 -13.51 16.32 -7.33
N SER A 46 -12.97 15.24 -6.76
CA SER A 46 -13.71 14.34 -5.87
C SER A 46 -13.41 14.63 -4.41
N ASP A 47 -14.43 14.56 -3.56
CA ASP A 47 -14.29 14.68 -2.11
C ASP A 47 -14.75 13.43 -1.35
N ARG A 48 -15.32 12.46 -2.07
CA ARG A 48 -15.67 11.16 -1.54
C ARG A 48 -15.57 10.11 -2.65
N VAL A 49 -15.01 8.95 -2.29
CA VAL A 49 -14.96 7.76 -3.16
C VAL A 49 -15.53 6.59 -2.37
N LEU A 50 -16.47 5.87 -2.96
CA LEU A 50 -17.01 4.64 -2.41
C LEU A 50 -16.51 3.46 -3.24
N VAL A 51 -15.88 2.48 -2.59
CA VAL A 51 -15.35 1.27 -3.22
C VAL A 51 -16.06 0.06 -2.60
N GLU A 52 -16.81 -0.68 -3.40
CA GLU A 52 -17.66 -1.79 -2.94
C GLU A 52 -17.31 -3.06 -3.69
N GLY A 53 -17.15 -4.17 -2.99
CA GLY A 53 -16.88 -5.47 -3.61
C GLY A 53 -16.40 -6.50 -2.60
N ASN A 54 -16.53 -7.79 -2.94
CA ASN A 54 -16.05 -8.90 -2.11
C ASN A 54 -16.56 -8.89 -0.65
N GLY A 55 -17.75 -8.34 -0.41
CA GLY A 55 -18.34 -8.21 0.94
C GLY A 55 -17.81 -7.04 1.76
N PHE A 56 -16.91 -6.22 1.21
CA PHE A 56 -16.42 -5.00 1.84
C PHE A 56 -17.00 -3.75 1.18
N THR A 57 -17.08 -2.69 1.97
CA THR A 57 -17.41 -1.34 1.55
C THR A 57 -16.40 -0.40 2.20
N THR A 58 -15.60 0.26 1.39
CA THR A 58 -14.68 1.32 1.83
C THR A 58 -15.21 2.67 1.38
N GLU A 59 -15.27 3.60 2.32
CA GLU A 59 -15.53 5.00 2.04
C GLU A 59 -14.27 5.83 2.31
N LEU A 60 -13.75 6.45 1.24
CA LEU A 60 -12.69 7.44 1.32
C LEU A 60 -13.32 8.82 1.35
N GLN A 61 -12.96 9.63 2.34
CA GLN A 61 -13.43 11.01 2.44
C GLN A 61 -12.27 11.98 2.47
N ARG A 62 -12.35 13.04 1.67
CA ARG A 62 -11.42 14.17 1.77
C ARG A 62 -11.95 15.20 2.75
N LEU A 63 -11.14 15.52 3.75
CA LEU A 63 -11.39 16.60 4.71
C LEU A 63 -10.42 17.74 4.45
N GLY A 64 -10.92 18.97 4.39
CA GLY A 64 -10.15 20.16 4.01
C GLY A 64 -10.57 20.71 2.64
N ASP A 65 -9.83 21.69 2.14
CA ASP A 65 -10.05 22.23 0.80
C ASP A 65 -9.40 21.35 -0.29
N SER A 66 -9.55 21.74 -1.56
CA SER A 66 -9.08 20.94 -2.68
C SER A 66 -7.56 20.89 -2.85
N GLU A 67 -6.81 21.79 -2.21
CA GLU A 67 -5.35 21.92 -2.35
C GLU A 67 -4.59 21.37 -1.15
N GLN A 68 -5.20 21.37 0.05
CA GLN A 68 -4.58 20.99 1.32
C GLN A 68 -5.36 19.89 2.06
N GLY A 69 -6.45 19.39 1.46
CA GLY A 69 -7.27 18.35 2.06
C GLY A 69 -6.56 17.00 2.12
N ALA A 70 -6.80 16.26 3.19
CA ALA A 70 -6.30 14.90 3.38
C ALA A 70 -7.42 13.88 3.23
N TRP A 71 -7.09 12.69 2.73
CA TRP A 71 -8.01 11.58 2.57
C TRP A 71 -8.02 10.70 3.80
N PHE A 72 -9.21 10.26 4.20
CA PHE A 72 -9.45 9.44 5.38
C PHE A 72 -10.26 8.19 5.05
N VAL A 73 -9.99 7.11 5.78
CA VAL A 73 -10.76 5.86 5.85
C VAL A 73 -10.93 5.53 7.33
N ASP A 74 -12.15 5.24 7.80
CA ASP A 74 -12.45 4.96 9.21
C ASP A 74 -11.81 5.96 10.20
N ASP A 75 -11.91 7.26 9.90
CA ASP A 75 -11.29 8.37 10.66
C ASP A 75 -9.75 8.35 10.75
N GLN A 76 -9.08 7.50 9.97
CA GLN A 76 -7.62 7.43 9.87
C GLN A 76 -7.14 7.99 8.53
N PRO A 77 -5.97 8.66 8.49
CA PRO A 77 -5.41 9.12 7.24
C PRO A 77 -5.09 7.93 6.33
N VAL A 78 -5.47 8.05 5.07
CA VAL A 78 -5.16 7.05 4.04
C VAL A 78 -3.65 6.99 3.83
N PHE A 79 -3.14 5.80 3.54
CA PHE A 79 -1.75 5.60 3.17
C PHE A 79 -1.44 6.23 1.83
N GLU A 80 -0.75 7.37 1.87
CA GLU A 80 -0.47 8.21 0.71
C GLU A 80 0.13 7.45 -0.50
N PRO A 81 1.11 6.54 -0.34
CA PRO A 81 1.65 5.79 -1.49
C PRO A 81 0.60 4.91 -2.19
N TRP A 82 -0.36 4.35 -1.43
CA TRP A 82 -1.45 3.56 -2.01
C TRP A 82 -2.47 4.47 -2.71
N LEU A 83 -2.83 5.59 -2.08
CA LEU A 83 -3.74 6.58 -2.66
C LEU A 83 -3.22 7.13 -3.99
N GLN A 84 -1.92 7.38 -4.11
CA GLN A 84 -1.29 7.82 -5.36
C GLN A 84 -1.41 6.77 -6.47
N GLN A 85 -1.21 5.48 -6.15
CA GLN A 85 -1.39 4.40 -7.11
C GLN A 85 -2.86 4.28 -7.55
N PHE A 86 -3.80 4.43 -6.61
CA PHE A 86 -5.22 4.47 -6.93
C PHE A 86 -5.54 5.60 -7.92
N TRP A 87 -5.11 6.83 -7.64
CA TRP A 87 -5.39 7.96 -8.54
C TRP A 87 -4.69 7.86 -9.88
N GLN A 88 -3.49 7.27 -9.94
CA GLN A 88 -2.86 6.94 -11.22
C GLN A 88 -3.73 5.95 -12.01
N GLY A 89 -4.26 4.92 -11.35
CA GLY A 89 -5.19 3.98 -11.99
C GLY A 89 -6.49 4.61 -12.47
N VAL A 90 -6.99 5.62 -11.75
CA VAL A 90 -8.14 6.42 -12.18
C VAL A 90 -7.80 7.28 -13.39
N ASP A 91 -6.60 7.87 -13.44
CA ASP A 91 -6.13 8.64 -14.60
C ASP A 91 -5.98 7.75 -15.84
N ASP A 92 -5.45 6.53 -15.67
CA ASP A 92 -5.33 5.54 -16.74
C ASP A 92 -6.70 5.14 -17.35
N LEU A 93 -7.83 5.41 -16.67
CA LEU A 93 -9.18 5.18 -17.22
C LEU A 93 -9.48 6.07 -18.44
N TYR A 94 -8.89 7.27 -18.51
CA TYR A 94 -9.12 8.18 -19.64
C TYR A 94 -8.41 7.72 -20.91
N ASP A 95 -7.36 6.90 -20.76
CA ASP A 95 -6.63 6.25 -21.86
C ASP A 95 -7.01 4.77 -22.03
N ALA A 96 -8.10 4.33 -21.39
CA ALA A 96 -8.50 2.92 -21.39
C ALA A 96 -8.88 2.45 -22.80
N GLN A 97 -8.36 1.28 -23.18
CA GLN A 97 -8.56 0.74 -24.52
C GLN A 97 -9.76 -0.20 -24.56
N LEU A 98 -10.63 -0.06 -25.56
CA LEU A 98 -11.77 -0.96 -25.75
C LEU A 98 -11.31 -2.41 -25.95
N ILE A 99 -11.83 -3.31 -25.10
CA ILE A 99 -11.55 -4.75 -25.13
C ILE A 99 -12.72 -5.55 -25.71
N SER A 100 -13.95 -5.18 -25.36
CA SER A 100 -15.15 -5.92 -25.76
C SER A 100 -16.40 -5.06 -25.71
N THR A 101 -17.26 -5.19 -26.71
CA THR A 101 -18.62 -4.63 -26.73
C THR A 101 -19.69 -5.69 -26.49
N ASN A 102 -19.31 -6.97 -26.40
CA ASN A 102 -20.26 -8.09 -26.23
C ASN A 102 -20.48 -8.39 -24.73
N PRO A 103 -21.70 -8.22 -24.19
CA PRO A 103 -22.01 -8.51 -22.78
C PRO A 103 -21.77 -9.95 -22.37
N ALA A 104 -21.82 -10.91 -23.30
CA ALA A 104 -21.53 -12.30 -23.02
C ALA A 104 -20.10 -12.55 -22.50
N ASN A 105 -19.19 -11.57 -22.66
CA ASN A 105 -17.83 -11.65 -22.13
C ASN A 105 -17.71 -11.16 -20.67
N HIS A 106 -18.72 -10.48 -20.11
CA HIS A 106 -18.62 -9.79 -18.83
C HIS A 106 -18.21 -10.73 -17.69
N GLU A 107 -18.79 -11.93 -17.61
CA GLU A 107 -18.47 -12.95 -16.60
C GLU A 107 -16.99 -13.38 -16.67
N ARG A 108 -16.49 -13.66 -17.88
CA ARG A 108 -15.08 -14.04 -18.09
C ARG A 108 -14.13 -12.91 -17.68
N MET A 109 -14.54 -11.66 -17.90
CA MET A 109 -13.78 -10.45 -17.55
C MET A 109 -13.99 -10.03 -16.08
N GLY A 110 -14.91 -10.66 -15.36
CA GLY A 110 -15.20 -10.36 -13.96
C GLY A 110 -15.93 -9.04 -13.72
N VAL A 111 -16.53 -8.42 -14.75
CA VAL A 111 -17.22 -7.10 -14.65
C VAL A 111 -18.73 -7.23 -14.40
N VAL A 112 -19.14 -8.35 -13.78
CA VAL A 112 -20.53 -8.66 -13.41
C VAL A 112 -20.78 -8.27 -11.96
N GLN A 113 -22.00 -7.80 -11.68
CA GLN A 113 -22.43 -7.40 -10.35
C GLN A 113 -22.31 -8.58 -9.36
N GLY A 114 -21.49 -8.42 -8.32
CA GLY A 114 -21.22 -9.44 -7.29
C GLY A 114 -19.76 -9.88 -7.22
N ASP A 115 -19.12 -10.09 -8.37
CA ASP A 115 -17.68 -10.43 -8.45
C ASP A 115 -16.80 -9.20 -8.73
N ALA A 116 -17.41 -8.15 -9.29
CA ALA A 116 -16.74 -6.91 -9.62
C ALA A 116 -16.60 -5.98 -8.41
N ILE A 117 -15.70 -5.01 -8.55
CA ILE A 117 -15.55 -3.91 -7.62
C ILE A 117 -16.19 -2.66 -8.23
N GLU A 118 -17.15 -2.10 -7.52
CA GLU A 118 -17.85 -0.90 -7.92
C GLU A 118 -17.16 0.32 -7.28
N MET A 119 -16.79 1.30 -8.10
CA MET A 119 -16.20 2.55 -7.66
C MET A 119 -17.13 3.70 -7.99
N SER A 120 -17.53 4.47 -6.99
CA SER A 120 -18.39 5.64 -7.15
C SER A 120 -17.67 6.90 -6.68
N PHE A 121 -17.59 7.90 -7.54
CA PHE A 121 -16.91 9.16 -7.27
C PHE A 121 -17.94 10.26 -7.01
N PHE A 122 -17.76 11.03 -5.95
CA PHE A 122 -18.69 12.08 -5.56
C PHE A 122 -18.00 13.44 -5.47
N GLN A 123 -18.79 14.48 -5.72
CA GLN A 123 -18.50 15.88 -5.44
C GLN A 123 -19.51 16.40 -4.41
N ASP A 124 -19.09 17.33 -3.55
CA ASP A 124 -19.87 17.85 -2.41
C ASP A 124 -20.42 16.71 -1.53
N ARG A 125 -19.69 15.59 -1.46
CA ARG A 125 -19.95 14.32 -0.76
C ARG A 125 -21.22 13.56 -1.17
N ARG A 126 -22.08 14.15 -2.00
CA ARG A 126 -23.42 13.63 -2.31
C ARG A 126 -23.70 13.53 -3.79
N SER A 127 -23.08 14.36 -4.62
CA SER A 127 -23.33 14.40 -6.05
C SER A 127 -22.47 13.35 -6.75
N LEU A 128 -23.07 12.21 -7.12
CA LEU A 128 -22.40 11.18 -7.91
C LEU A 128 -21.96 11.78 -9.25
N GLN A 129 -20.65 11.78 -9.48
CA GLN A 129 -20.03 12.26 -10.72
C GLN A 129 -19.90 11.13 -11.73
N GLU A 130 -19.34 10.00 -11.30
CA GLU A 130 -19.06 8.87 -12.18
C GLU A 130 -19.05 7.56 -11.40
N LYS A 131 -19.39 6.46 -12.10
CA LYS A 131 -19.39 5.12 -11.52
C LYS A 131 -18.76 4.10 -12.48
N PHE A 132 -17.77 3.38 -11.98
CA PHE A 132 -17.07 2.34 -12.71
C PHE A 132 -17.24 0.98 -12.05
N ILE A 133 -17.14 -0.07 -12.86
CA ILE A 133 -17.17 -1.47 -12.47
C ILE A 133 -15.85 -2.08 -12.93
N VAL A 134 -15.01 -2.44 -11.96
CA VAL A 134 -13.69 -3.03 -12.18
C VAL A 134 -13.79 -4.53 -12.00
N GLY A 135 -13.34 -5.27 -13.01
CA GLY A 135 -13.32 -6.73 -12.97
C GLY A 135 -12.20 -7.27 -12.12
N VAL A 136 -12.40 -8.48 -11.59
CA VAL A 136 -11.39 -9.19 -10.80
C VAL A 136 -10.07 -9.29 -11.57
N TRP A 137 -9.01 -8.74 -11.00
CA TRP A 137 -7.69 -8.79 -11.59
C TRP A 137 -7.18 -10.23 -11.73
N LYS A 138 -6.66 -10.57 -12.90
CA LYS A 138 -6.06 -11.89 -13.19
C LYS A 138 -4.59 -11.71 -13.55
N PRO A 139 -3.64 -12.35 -12.84
CA PRO A 139 -2.20 -12.18 -13.07
C PRO A 139 -1.76 -12.40 -14.51
N ALA A 140 -2.39 -13.34 -15.21
CA ALA A 140 -2.08 -13.68 -16.60
C ALA A 140 -2.41 -12.55 -17.58
N ALA A 141 -3.41 -11.71 -17.27
CA ALA A 141 -3.86 -10.63 -18.15
C ALA A 141 -3.01 -9.36 -17.99
N ARG A 142 -2.47 -9.08 -16.79
CA ARG A 142 -1.78 -7.83 -16.43
C ARG A 142 -2.58 -6.55 -16.72
N LEU A 143 -3.88 -6.70 -16.94
CA LEU A 143 -4.84 -5.64 -17.23
C LEU A 143 -5.96 -5.71 -16.19
N CYS A 144 -6.48 -4.54 -15.83
CA CYS A 144 -7.72 -4.40 -15.09
C CYS A 144 -8.82 -4.10 -16.12
N TYR A 145 -9.84 -4.96 -16.17
CA TYR A 145 -11.01 -4.73 -17.03
C TYR A 145 -11.94 -3.75 -16.35
N VAL A 146 -12.37 -2.72 -17.06
CA VAL A 146 -13.22 -1.67 -16.49
C VAL A 146 -14.42 -1.43 -17.39
N ARG A 147 -15.58 -1.24 -16.80
CA ARG A 147 -16.83 -0.95 -17.48
C ARG A 147 -17.50 0.24 -16.81
N ARG A 148 -18.02 1.18 -17.60
CA ARG A 148 -18.85 2.27 -17.07
C ARG A 148 -20.21 1.71 -16.64
N ALA A 149 -20.74 2.18 -15.52
CA ALA A 149 -22.05 1.74 -15.06
C ALA A 149 -23.14 2.07 -16.11
N GLY A 150 -24.00 1.10 -16.43
CA GLY A 150 -25.05 1.25 -17.44
C GLY A 150 -24.62 1.04 -18.89
N HIS A 151 -23.34 0.74 -19.14
CA HIS A 151 -22.78 0.48 -20.47
C HIS A 151 -22.31 -0.97 -20.62
N ASP A 152 -22.25 -1.45 -21.86
CA ASP A 152 -21.82 -2.83 -22.18
C ASP A 152 -20.34 -2.90 -22.57
N GLU A 153 -19.80 -1.78 -23.06
CA GLU A 153 -18.42 -1.62 -23.46
C GLU A 153 -17.48 -1.81 -22.27
N THR A 154 -16.54 -2.74 -22.43
CA THR A 154 -15.50 -3.05 -21.45
C THR A 154 -14.15 -2.65 -22.01
N TYR A 155 -13.39 -1.95 -21.19
CA TYR A 155 -12.09 -1.39 -21.49
C TYR A 155 -11.01 -2.07 -20.63
N GLY A 156 -9.75 -1.86 -20.99
CA GLY A 156 -8.60 -2.38 -20.27
C GLY A 156 -7.63 -1.26 -19.94
N ILE A 157 -7.16 -1.24 -18.69
CA ILE A 157 -6.04 -0.40 -18.25
C ILE A 157 -4.87 -1.26 -17.77
N PRO A 158 -3.62 -0.78 -17.89
CA PRO A 158 -2.47 -1.43 -17.29
C PRO A 158 -2.67 -1.65 -15.78
N CYS A 159 -2.37 -2.86 -15.31
CA CYS A 159 -2.54 -3.21 -13.89
C CYS A 159 -1.45 -4.20 -13.47
N PRO A 160 -0.17 -3.79 -13.45
CA PRO A 160 0.96 -4.70 -13.28
C PRO A 160 1.14 -5.18 -11.83
N GLY A 161 0.65 -4.42 -10.84
CA GLY A 161 0.85 -4.66 -9.40
C GLY A 161 -0.28 -5.40 -8.68
N GLY A 162 -1.35 -5.77 -9.37
CA GLY A 162 -2.57 -6.29 -8.75
C GLY A 162 -3.68 -5.25 -8.70
N ASN A 163 -4.75 -5.58 -7.98
CA ASN A 163 -5.95 -4.74 -7.91
C ASN A 163 -5.73 -3.53 -7.00
N ILE A 164 -5.37 -2.39 -7.59
CA ILE A 164 -5.24 -1.08 -6.92
C ILE A 164 -6.58 -0.51 -6.44
N PHE A 165 -7.70 -1.08 -6.90
CA PHE A 165 -9.06 -0.72 -6.52
C PHE A 165 -9.55 -1.72 -5.48
N ASP A 166 -9.09 -1.60 -4.24
CA ASP A 166 -9.39 -2.59 -3.20
C ASP A 166 -10.58 -2.13 -2.32
N PRO A 167 -11.65 -2.94 -2.18
CA PRO A 167 -12.79 -2.59 -1.33
C PRO A 167 -12.50 -2.80 0.16
N ASP A 168 -11.42 -3.48 0.54
CA ASP A 168 -11.04 -3.70 1.93
C ASP A 168 -10.48 -2.41 2.57
N PRO A 169 -11.09 -1.86 3.64
CA PRO A 169 -10.67 -0.60 4.25
C PRO A 169 -9.25 -0.67 4.82
N ASP A 170 -8.78 -1.85 5.23
CA ASP A 170 -7.44 -2.01 5.81
C ASP A 170 -6.33 -1.80 4.78
N ARG A 171 -6.63 -1.96 3.49
CA ARG A 171 -5.68 -1.67 2.40
C ARG A 171 -5.38 -0.18 2.25
N TRP A 172 -6.29 0.65 2.73
CA TRP A 172 -6.18 2.10 2.67
C TRP A 172 -5.52 2.69 3.92
N LYS A 173 -5.49 1.96 5.03
CA LYS A 173 -4.87 2.42 6.29
C LYS A 173 -3.35 2.38 6.18
N ASN A 174 -2.67 3.31 6.87
CA ASN A 174 -1.21 3.34 6.91
C ASN A 174 -0.65 2.19 7.76
N PRO A 175 0.09 1.22 7.17
CA PRO A 175 0.61 0.08 7.92
C PRO A 175 1.93 0.41 8.64
N VAL A 176 2.51 1.60 8.42
CA VAL A 176 3.78 2.01 9.04
C VAL A 176 3.53 2.46 10.47
N VAL A 177 3.99 1.65 11.42
CA VAL A 177 3.88 1.91 12.86
C VAL A 177 4.97 2.86 13.33
N ALA A 178 6.21 2.63 12.89
CA ALA A 178 7.38 3.43 13.21
C ALA A 178 8.42 3.33 12.09
N SER A 179 9.17 4.40 11.88
CA SER A 179 10.25 4.48 10.88
C SER A 179 11.33 5.42 11.41
N ILE A 180 12.27 4.91 12.19
CA ILE A 180 13.31 5.68 12.87
C ILE A 180 14.67 5.24 12.34
N GLN A 181 15.46 6.18 11.83
CA GLN A 181 16.78 5.82 11.30
C GLN A 181 17.76 5.51 12.44
N PRO A 182 18.71 4.55 12.29
CA PRO A 182 19.61 4.17 13.37
C PRO A 182 20.46 5.34 13.90
N ASN A 183 20.85 6.25 13.01
CA ASN A 183 21.60 7.47 13.34
C ASN A 183 20.74 8.56 14.01
N GLU A 184 19.44 8.36 14.16
CA GLU A 184 18.55 9.25 14.92
C GLU A 184 18.34 8.76 16.36
N ILE A 185 18.63 7.49 16.64
CA ILE A 185 18.34 6.87 17.94
C ILE A 185 19.42 7.29 18.95
N ALA A 186 18.97 7.87 20.06
CA ALA A 186 19.79 8.19 21.22
C ALA A 186 19.77 7.07 22.26
N GLU A 187 18.62 6.43 22.47
CA GLU A 187 18.45 5.39 23.49
C GLU A 187 17.22 4.52 23.19
N ILE A 188 17.27 3.25 23.60
CA ILE A 188 16.14 2.33 23.55
C ILE A 188 15.92 1.75 24.95
N GLN A 189 14.75 1.97 25.53
CA GLN A 189 14.39 1.44 26.85
C GLN A 189 13.42 0.28 26.70
N TYR A 190 13.70 -0.81 27.40
CA TYR A 190 12.88 -2.01 27.45
C TYR A 190 12.21 -2.13 28.81
N THR A 191 10.94 -2.52 28.80
CA THR A 191 10.19 -2.81 30.02
C THR A 191 9.31 -4.02 29.80
N TYR A 192 9.63 -5.09 30.52
CA TYR A 192 8.83 -6.29 30.68
C TYR A 192 8.23 -6.30 32.10
N ARG A 193 7.40 -7.31 32.40
CA ARG A 193 6.81 -7.48 33.73
C ARG A 193 7.86 -7.69 34.83
N ASP A 194 8.94 -8.38 34.50
CA ASP A 194 9.97 -8.89 35.41
C ASP A 194 11.37 -8.29 35.17
N GLU A 195 11.54 -7.48 34.12
CA GLU A 195 12.85 -7.03 33.67
C GLU A 195 12.77 -5.62 33.06
N GLN A 196 13.80 -4.81 33.30
CA GLN A 196 14.01 -3.51 32.66
C GLN A 196 15.50 -3.34 32.35
N PHE A 197 15.77 -2.80 31.17
CA PHE A 197 17.12 -2.46 30.73
C PHE A 197 17.04 -1.40 29.63
N LEU A 198 18.18 -0.77 29.32
CA LEU A 198 18.28 0.18 28.21
C LEU A 198 19.50 -0.13 27.34
N LEU A 199 19.42 0.28 26.08
CA LEU A 199 20.50 0.32 25.12
C LEU A 199 20.86 1.78 24.85
N ARG A 200 22.14 2.14 25.01
CA ARG A 200 22.64 3.49 24.72
C ARG A 200 24.07 3.44 24.19
N PRO A 201 24.42 4.26 23.18
CA PRO A 201 25.82 4.42 22.78
C PRO A 201 26.60 5.23 23.83
N ASN A 202 27.88 4.90 24.01
CA ASN A 202 28.83 5.70 24.76
C ASN A 202 29.34 6.90 23.91
N GLU A 203 30.29 7.67 24.46
CA GLU A 203 30.90 8.83 23.75
C GLU A 203 31.67 8.43 22.48
N GLU A 204 32.12 7.18 22.38
CA GLU A 204 32.84 6.62 21.22
C GLU A 204 31.88 6.01 20.18
N GLY A 205 30.58 5.98 20.46
CA GLY A 205 29.54 5.43 19.59
C GLY A 205 29.31 3.93 19.71
N GLU A 206 29.97 3.27 20.67
CA GLU A 206 29.77 1.85 20.98
C GLU A 206 28.54 1.67 21.85
N TRP A 207 27.70 0.67 21.54
CA TRP A 207 26.44 0.45 22.25
C TRP A 207 26.63 -0.44 23.47
N PHE A 208 26.03 0.00 24.58
CA PHE A 208 26.01 -0.73 25.85
C PHE A 208 24.57 -1.04 26.27
N VAL A 209 24.42 -2.16 26.96
CA VAL A 209 23.23 -2.57 27.68
C VAL A 209 23.41 -2.20 29.15
N THR A 210 22.47 -1.46 29.73
CA THR A 210 22.46 -1.13 31.15
C THR A 210 21.25 -1.77 31.81
N GLY A 211 21.48 -2.67 32.77
CA GLY A 211 20.43 -3.30 33.57
C GLY A 211 19.84 -2.36 34.63
N ALA A 212 18.72 -2.76 35.25
CA ALA A 212 18.06 -1.96 36.29
C ALA A 212 18.93 -1.72 37.54
N ASP A 213 19.91 -2.59 37.79
CA ASP A 213 20.89 -2.49 38.87
C ASP A 213 22.08 -1.56 38.52
N GLY A 214 22.11 -1.02 37.30
CA GLY A 214 23.19 -0.18 36.78
C GLY A 214 24.37 -0.97 36.21
N THR A 215 24.29 -2.30 36.12
CA THR A 215 25.33 -3.11 35.49
C THR A 215 25.36 -2.83 33.99
N GLU A 216 26.54 -2.49 33.47
CA GLU A 216 26.77 -2.23 32.04
C GLU A 216 27.50 -3.40 31.38
N SER A 217 27.12 -3.71 30.14
CA SER A 217 27.80 -4.70 29.30
C SER A 217 27.75 -4.25 27.85
N PRO A 218 28.79 -4.54 27.03
CA PRO A 218 28.72 -4.27 25.59
C PRO A 218 27.50 -4.95 24.96
N ALA A 219 26.85 -4.26 24.03
CA ALA A 219 25.74 -4.83 23.29
C ALA A 219 26.24 -5.78 22.20
N MET A 220 25.64 -6.97 22.11
CA MET A 220 25.93 -7.94 21.06
C MET A 220 25.63 -7.34 19.68
N PRO A 221 26.62 -7.26 18.76
CA PRO A 221 26.44 -6.58 17.48
C PRO A 221 25.30 -7.15 16.62
N PHE A 222 25.11 -8.48 16.63
CA PHE A 222 24.05 -9.12 15.84
C PHE A 222 22.64 -8.74 16.35
N ALA A 223 22.43 -8.80 17.67
CA ALA A 223 21.16 -8.44 18.28
C ALA A 223 20.84 -6.96 18.08
N LEU A 224 21.83 -6.09 18.30
CA LEU A 224 21.71 -4.65 18.08
C LEU A 224 21.35 -4.32 16.64
N ASN A 225 22.04 -4.90 15.66
CA ASN A 225 21.73 -4.66 14.25
C ASN A 225 20.32 -5.14 13.87
N GLY A 226 19.84 -6.23 14.48
CA GLY A 226 18.45 -6.67 14.35
C GLY A 226 17.47 -5.62 14.87
N ILE A 227 17.70 -5.10 16.09
CA ILE A 227 16.86 -4.06 16.70
C ILE A 227 16.82 -2.81 15.82
N LEU A 228 17.99 -2.27 15.47
CA LEU A 228 18.12 -1.06 14.67
C LEU A 228 17.51 -1.23 13.27
N GLY A 229 17.72 -2.40 12.65
CA GLY A 229 17.14 -2.73 11.36
C GLY A 229 15.61 -2.86 11.40
N THR A 230 15.04 -3.40 12.47
CA THR A 230 13.57 -3.44 12.63
C THR A 230 12.99 -2.04 12.87
N LEU A 231 13.66 -1.18 13.66
CA LEU A 231 13.19 0.18 13.93
C LEU A 231 13.22 1.11 12.70
N GLN A 232 14.06 0.80 11.70
CA GLN A 232 14.03 1.52 10.42
C GLN A 232 12.65 1.50 9.77
N LEU A 233 11.91 0.38 9.92
CA LEU A 233 10.58 0.25 9.36
C LEU A 233 9.79 -0.87 10.07
N VAL A 234 8.97 -0.47 11.04
CA VAL A 234 8.01 -1.36 11.69
C VAL A 234 6.70 -1.30 10.92
N ILE A 235 6.35 -2.41 10.26
CA ILE A 235 5.13 -2.54 9.44
C ILE A 235 4.15 -3.51 10.09
N ALA A 236 2.88 -3.12 10.12
CA ALA A 236 1.76 -3.97 10.49
C ALA A 236 1.37 -4.93 9.35
N SER A 237 0.96 -6.13 9.72
CA SER A 237 0.26 -7.09 8.84
C SER A 237 -1.23 -6.78 8.67
N GLY A 238 -1.80 -5.98 9.56
CA GLY A 238 -3.22 -5.64 9.57
C GLY A 238 -3.58 -4.78 10.77
N PHE A 239 -4.87 -4.56 10.96
CA PHE A 239 -5.43 -3.69 12.00
C PHE A 239 -6.48 -4.47 12.78
N GLU A 240 -6.62 -4.16 14.06
CA GLU A 240 -7.71 -4.72 14.85
C GLU A 240 -8.92 -3.79 14.83
N ASP A 241 -10.12 -4.36 14.84
CA ASP A 241 -11.36 -3.59 14.89
C ASP A 241 -11.52 -2.84 16.22
N GLU A 242 -12.32 -1.77 16.22
CA GLU A 242 -12.50 -0.90 17.38
C GLU A 242 -13.12 -1.66 18.58
N GLU A 243 -14.05 -2.59 18.34
CA GLU A 243 -14.72 -3.34 19.39
C GLU A 243 -13.73 -4.22 20.16
N VAL A 244 -12.87 -4.96 19.46
CA VAL A 244 -11.81 -5.76 20.06
C VAL A 244 -10.72 -4.87 20.65
N ALA A 245 -10.30 -3.82 19.93
CA ALA A 245 -9.27 -2.89 20.38
C ALA A 245 -9.58 -2.25 21.74
N ASP A 246 -10.85 -1.94 22.00
CA ASP A 246 -11.32 -1.36 23.27
C ASP A 246 -11.27 -2.35 24.44
N THR A 247 -11.26 -3.66 24.18
CA THR A 247 -11.10 -4.69 25.22
C THR A 247 -9.65 -4.89 25.64
N LEU A 248 -8.68 -4.43 24.84
CA LEU A 248 -7.25 -4.68 25.05
C LEU A 248 -6.64 -3.73 26.08
N ASN A 249 -5.98 -4.29 27.09
CA ASN A 249 -5.38 -3.50 28.17
C ASN A 249 -3.91 -3.12 27.91
N PHE A 250 -3.68 -2.07 27.14
CA PHE A 250 -2.34 -1.51 26.91
C PHE A 250 -1.77 -0.70 28.10
N THR A 251 -2.47 -0.63 29.24
CA THR A 251 -1.89 -0.05 30.47
C THR A 251 -0.92 -1.02 31.16
N THR A 252 -1.08 -2.33 30.91
CA THR A 252 -0.21 -3.40 31.40
C THR A 252 0.25 -4.28 30.21
N PRO A 253 1.08 -3.74 29.30
CA PRO A 253 1.56 -4.48 28.15
C PRO A 253 2.50 -5.62 28.56
N ASP A 254 2.66 -6.62 27.69
CA ASP A 254 3.61 -7.72 27.89
C ASP A 254 5.06 -7.25 27.69
N ALA A 255 5.25 -6.31 26.76
CA ALA A 255 6.50 -5.62 26.54
C ALA A 255 6.27 -4.16 26.13
N THR A 256 7.13 -3.27 26.59
CA THR A 256 7.21 -1.89 26.11
C THR A 256 8.62 -1.61 25.61
N VAL A 257 8.72 -1.08 24.39
CA VAL A 257 9.96 -0.57 23.80
C VAL A 257 9.80 0.92 23.59
N ARG A 258 10.55 1.72 24.33
CA ARG A 258 10.57 3.17 24.17
C ARG A 258 11.83 3.59 23.44
N VAL A 259 11.66 4.18 22.26
CA VAL A 259 12.76 4.71 21.45
C VAL A 259 12.84 6.20 21.68
N ILE A 260 14.00 6.67 22.12
CA ILE A 260 14.31 8.09 22.29
C ILE A 260 15.21 8.48 21.13
N THR A 261 14.81 9.51 20.40
CA THR A 261 15.62 10.09 19.32
C THR A 261 16.48 11.24 19.85
N ARG A 262 17.56 11.55 19.11
CA ARG A 262 18.44 12.70 19.37
C ARG A 262 17.64 14.00 19.26
N GLU A 263 18.08 15.05 19.94
CA GLU A 263 17.39 16.35 20.01
C GLU A 263 17.23 17.01 18.62
N ASP A 264 18.17 16.78 17.72
CA ASP A 264 18.21 17.29 16.35
C ASP A 264 17.59 16.34 15.30
N ALA A 265 17.08 15.19 15.74
CA ALA A 265 16.47 14.22 14.82
C ALA A 265 15.12 14.75 14.28
N PRO A 266 14.85 14.59 12.97
CA PRO A 266 13.55 14.97 12.39
C PRO A 266 12.42 14.04 12.84
N THR A 267 12.75 12.80 13.23
CA THR A 267 11.79 11.80 13.69
C THR A 267 11.61 11.90 15.21
N PRO A 268 10.38 12.05 15.73
CA PRO A 268 10.16 12.04 17.17
C PRO A 268 10.34 10.64 17.75
N GLY A 269 10.78 10.58 19.01
CA GLY A 269 10.78 9.33 19.78
C GLY A 269 9.37 8.76 19.92
N THR A 270 9.29 7.43 20.08
CA THR A 270 8.01 6.73 20.18
C THR A 270 8.04 5.67 21.28
N ARG A 271 6.87 5.15 21.64
CA ARG A 271 6.71 4.04 22.57
C ARG A 271 5.85 2.97 21.91
N LEU A 272 6.43 1.80 21.69
CA LEU A 272 5.75 0.63 21.18
C LEU A 272 5.29 -0.21 22.37
N ARG A 273 4.00 -0.48 22.47
CA ARG A 273 3.42 -1.36 23.49
C ARG A 273 2.90 -2.63 22.83
N PHE A 274 3.37 -3.78 23.29
CA PHE A 274 3.02 -5.08 22.74
C PHE A 274 2.12 -5.84 23.71
N LEU A 275 1.08 -6.47 23.16
CA LEU A 275 0.28 -7.50 23.82
C LEU A 275 0.30 -8.74 22.94
N GLN A 276 0.52 -9.91 23.53
CA GLN A 276 0.47 -11.16 22.79
C GLN A 276 -0.95 -11.41 22.29
N ARG A 277 -1.09 -11.63 20.98
CA ARG A 277 -2.36 -12.01 20.35
C ARG A 277 -2.47 -13.52 20.27
N ASP A 278 -1.44 -14.14 19.71
CA ASP A 278 -1.33 -15.59 19.54
C ASP A 278 0.16 -16.00 19.50
N ASP A 279 0.47 -17.20 18.98
CA ASP A 279 1.83 -17.72 18.84
C ASP A 279 2.61 -17.09 17.67
N ARG A 280 1.93 -16.35 16.79
CA ARG A 280 2.49 -15.83 15.53
C ARG A 280 2.42 -14.32 15.42
N SER A 281 1.71 -13.64 16.30
CA SER A 281 1.44 -12.21 16.20
C SER A 281 1.26 -11.51 17.54
N PHE A 282 1.46 -10.20 17.51
CA PHE A 282 1.22 -9.28 18.61
C PHE A 282 0.25 -8.20 18.18
N TYR A 283 -0.55 -7.75 19.15
CA TYR A 283 -1.11 -6.42 19.10
C TYR A 283 -0.04 -5.40 19.44
N LEU A 284 0.02 -4.31 18.67
CA LEU A 284 0.94 -3.20 18.88
C LEU A 284 0.15 -1.89 18.92
N LYS A 285 0.39 -1.08 19.95
CA LYS A 285 -0.16 0.28 20.04
C LYS A 285 0.93 1.33 20.30
N ILE A 286 0.83 2.48 19.63
CA ILE A 286 1.59 3.69 19.96
C ILE A 286 0.68 4.70 20.66
N PRO A 287 1.17 5.46 21.66
CA PRO A 287 0.32 6.37 22.46
C PRO A 287 -0.35 7.49 21.66
N THR A 288 0.19 7.86 20.49
CA THR A 288 -0.28 8.98 19.68
C THR A 288 -1.43 8.60 18.74
N THR A 289 -1.82 7.33 18.66
CA THR A 289 -2.90 6.84 17.79
C THR A 289 -3.89 5.98 18.57
N SER A 290 -5.17 6.02 18.17
CA SER A 290 -6.18 5.08 18.67
C SER A 290 -5.98 3.67 18.07
N THR A 291 -5.40 3.59 16.87
CA THR A 291 -5.15 2.38 16.10
C THR A 291 -4.41 1.30 16.88
N VAL A 292 -4.96 0.08 16.82
CA VAL A 292 -4.28 -1.14 17.26
C VAL A 292 -3.83 -1.89 16.02
N TYR A 293 -2.51 -2.06 15.89
CA TYR A 293 -1.88 -2.74 14.79
C TYR A 293 -1.71 -4.22 15.13
N ILE A 294 -1.80 -5.08 14.13
CA ILE A 294 -1.40 -6.49 14.22
C ILE A 294 -0.04 -6.60 13.55
N VAL A 295 0.97 -7.09 14.28
CA VAL A 295 2.33 -7.30 13.78
C VAL A 295 2.71 -8.77 13.90
N GLU A 296 3.47 -9.29 12.94
CA GLU A 296 3.96 -10.67 13.00
C GLU A 296 5.11 -10.80 13.99
N ALA A 297 5.04 -11.82 14.86
CA ALA A 297 6.05 -12.11 15.87
C ALA A 297 7.45 -12.24 15.27
N GLN A 298 7.59 -12.90 14.12
CA GLN A 298 8.89 -13.06 13.45
C GLN A 298 9.49 -11.72 13.01
N ARG A 299 8.65 -10.77 12.55
CA ARG A 299 9.12 -9.47 12.04
C ARG A 299 9.54 -8.53 13.17
N VAL A 300 8.87 -8.61 14.32
CA VAL A 300 9.19 -7.77 15.49
C VAL A 300 10.04 -8.47 16.54
N ALA A 301 10.43 -9.73 16.33
CA ALA A 301 11.25 -10.50 17.28
C ALA A 301 12.51 -9.76 17.77
N PRO A 302 13.27 -9.03 16.93
CA PRO A 302 14.41 -8.25 17.42
C PRO A 302 14.03 -7.18 18.46
N LEU A 303 12.81 -6.62 18.38
CA LEU A 303 12.31 -5.65 19.36
C LEU A 303 11.82 -6.28 20.66
N LEU A 304 11.74 -7.61 20.74
CA LEU A 304 11.22 -8.35 21.89
C LEU A 304 12.30 -9.20 22.58
N LEU A 305 13.57 -8.88 22.32
CA LEU A 305 14.72 -9.49 22.98
C LEU A 305 14.79 -9.12 24.46
N ARG A 306 15.28 -10.05 25.28
CA ARG A 306 15.55 -9.86 26.72
C ARG A 306 16.99 -9.37 26.92
N MET A 307 17.33 -8.91 28.13
CA MET A 307 18.68 -8.40 28.41
C MET A 307 19.76 -9.45 28.09
N SER A 308 19.49 -10.72 28.41
CA SER A 308 20.41 -11.84 28.14
C SER A 308 20.69 -12.07 26.66
N ASP A 309 19.79 -11.65 25.76
CA ASP A 309 19.95 -11.83 24.31
C ASP A 309 20.75 -10.68 23.68
N VAL A 310 20.82 -9.54 24.36
CA VAL A 310 21.45 -8.31 23.84
C VAL A 310 22.79 -7.98 24.51
N ALA A 311 23.07 -8.47 25.72
CA ALA A 311 24.32 -8.20 26.43
C ALA A 311 25.38 -9.28 26.13
N GLU A 312 26.62 -8.89 25.82
CA GLU A 312 27.72 -9.85 25.70
C GLU A 312 27.91 -10.64 27.02
N PRO A 313 28.14 -11.97 26.94
CA PRO A 313 28.39 -12.76 28.14
C PRO A 313 29.67 -12.28 28.81
N GLN A 314 29.57 -11.93 30.09
CA GLN A 314 30.75 -11.65 30.90
C GLN A 314 31.60 -12.92 30.99
N PRO A 315 32.93 -12.86 30.79
CA PRO A 315 33.76 -14.03 30.96
C PRO A 315 33.63 -14.56 32.40
N GLU A 316 33.31 -15.85 32.53
CA GLU A 316 33.31 -16.53 33.83
C GLU A 316 34.72 -16.41 34.44
N ASN A 317 34.80 -15.80 35.64
CA ASN A 317 36.03 -15.76 36.44
C ASN A 317 36.24 -17.07 37.21
#